data_AF-A0A9E7L7R8-F1
#
_entry.id   AF-A0A9E7L7R8-F1
#
_cell.length_a   1.000
_cell.length_b   1.000
_cell.length_c   1.000
_cell.angle_alpha   90.00
_cell.angle_beta   90.00
_cell.angle_gamma   90.00
#
_symmetry.space_group_name_H-M   'P 1'
#
loop_
_entity.id
_entity.type
_entity.pdbx_description
1 polymer ?
#
loop_
_entity_poly.entity_id
_entity_poly.type
_entity_poly.pdbx_seq_one_letter_code
_entity_poly.pdbx_strand_id
1 'polypeptide(L)'
;MSSTVRMIDIAVNFTDLMFKGIYNGRQCHAADIPAVLARAWSAGVDRIIVTGGSLQESKEALAIAETDGRLFCTVGVHPTRCKVEFEESGDPEQHFQALVSLAQEGIQKGKVVAIGECGLDYDRLQFCPADIQMKQVLDVVAGSKGIGDLERLSKVLYHNTCRVFFPSDLDTAADALLESGHNVQ
;
A
#
# COMPACT_ATOMS: atom_id res chain seq x y z
N MET A 1 15.64 34.43 -14.30
CA MET A 1 14.47 33.73 -13.73
C MET A 1 15.01 32.55 -12.95
N SER A 2 14.79 32.48 -11.64
CA SER A 2 15.20 31.32 -10.85
C SER A 2 14.35 30.13 -11.29
N SER A 3 14.96 29.07 -11.81
CA SER A 3 14.27 27.83 -12.15
C SER A 3 13.79 27.20 -10.84
N THR A 4 12.52 27.39 -10.50
CA THR A 4 11.92 26.68 -9.37
C THR A 4 11.91 25.19 -9.68
N VAL A 5 12.52 24.41 -8.81
CA VAL A 5 12.52 22.95 -8.91
C VAL A 5 11.08 22.47 -8.76
N ARG A 6 10.60 21.63 -9.69
CA ARG A 6 9.30 20.96 -9.58
C ARG A 6 9.47 19.69 -8.78
N MET A 7 8.71 19.54 -7.71
CA MET A 7 8.74 18.37 -6.83
C MET A 7 7.44 17.57 -6.94
N ILE A 8 7.54 16.25 -6.84
CA ILE A 8 6.39 15.37 -6.65
C ILE A 8 6.60 14.69 -5.30
N ASP A 9 5.64 14.87 -4.39
CA ASP A 9 5.63 14.14 -3.13
C ASP A 9 4.83 12.85 -3.33
N ILE A 10 5.52 11.71 -3.37
CA ILE A 10 4.92 10.42 -3.73
C ILE A 10 4.22 9.73 -2.55
N ALA A 11 4.37 10.24 -1.33
CA ALA A 11 3.87 9.55 -0.14
C ALA A 11 3.50 10.53 0.98
N VAL A 12 2.28 11.08 0.93
CA VAL A 12 1.76 11.97 1.97
C VAL A 12 0.58 11.33 2.70
N ASN A 13 0.72 11.19 4.02
CA ASN A 13 -0.30 10.60 4.89
C ASN A 13 -1.38 11.63 5.30
N PHE A 14 -2.07 12.28 4.36
CA PHE A 14 -3.09 13.30 4.71
C PHE A 14 -4.31 12.76 5.46
N THR A 15 -4.48 11.45 5.52
CA THR A 15 -5.48 10.78 6.36
C THR A 15 -5.10 10.78 7.85
N ASP A 16 -3.83 11.06 8.17
CA ASP A 16 -3.32 11.12 9.54
C ASP A 16 -4.06 12.17 10.39
N LEU A 17 -4.28 11.81 11.65
CA LEU A 17 -5.02 12.63 12.62
C LEU A 17 -4.34 13.97 12.92
N MET A 18 -3.02 14.09 12.76
CA MET A 18 -2.28 15.34 12.95
C MET A 18 -2.75 16.42 11.97
N PHE A 19 -3.08 16.07 10.72
CA PHE A 19 -3.65 17.01 9.74
C PHE A 19 -5.10 17.39 10.03
N LYS A 20 -5.78 16.61 10.89
CA LYS A 20 -7.08 16.92 11.49
C LYS A 20 -6.92 17.67 12.83
N GLY A 21 -5.68 17.99 13.21
CA GLY A 21 -5.32 18.71 14.42
C GLY A 21 -5.43 17.90 15.71
N ILE A 22 -5.41 16.56 15.60
CA ILE A 22 -5.53 15.64 16.72
C ILE A 22 -4.17 14.99 16.99
N TYR A 23 -3.66 15.18 18.21
CA TYR A 23 -2.36 14.66 18.65
C TYR A 23 -2.56 13.87 19.92
N ASN A 24 -2.13 12.59 19.93
CA ASN A 24 -2.30 11.70 21.08
C ASN A 24 -3.76 11.69 21.61
N GLY A 25 -4.73 11.70 20.70
CA GLY A 25 -6.17 11.70 21.02
C GLY A 25 -6.75 13.04 21.48
N ARG A 26 -5.99 14.13 21.48
CA ARG A 26 -6.46 15.47 21.89
C ARG A 26 -6.58 16.41 20.70
N GLN A 27 -7.67 17.15 20.62
CA GLN A 27 -7.84 18.22 19.63
C GLN A 27 -6.98 19.42 20.04
N CYS A 28 -5.96 19.75 19.24
CA CYS A 28 -5.04 20.85 19.49
C CYS A 28 -5.29 22.06 18.58
N HIS A 29 -5.77 21.84 17.35
CA HIS A 29 -6.16 22.89 16.41
C HIS A 29 -7.21 22.36 15.42
N ALA A 30 -7.86 23.22 14.64
CA ALA A 30 -8.76 22.75 13.58
C ALA A 30 -7.99 22.06 12.44
N ALA A 31 -8.65 21.19 11.67
CA ALA A 31 -8.06 20.57 10.48
C ALA A 31 -7.58 21.65 9.49
N ASP A 32 -6.36 21.51 8.99
CA ASP A 32 -5.68 22.58 8.24
C ASP A 32 -5.02 22.12 6.92
N ILE A 33 -5.45 21.00 6.35
CA ILE A 33 -4.98 20.50 5.03
C ILE A 33 -4.91 21.60 3.96
N PRO A 34 -5.92 22.49 3.77
CA PRO A 34 -5.81 23.57 2.79
C PRO A 34 -4.61 24.50 3.01
N ALA A 35 -4.27 24.78 4.28
CA ALA A 35 -3.12 25.60 4.63
C ALA A 35 -1.80 24.85 4.43
N VAL A 36 -1.77 23.54 4.71
CA VAL A 36 -0.61 22.66 4.42
C VAL A 36 -0.33 22.63 2.93
N LEU A 37 -1.37 22.43 2.11
CA LEU A 37 -1.27 22.44 0.65
C LEU A 37 -0.77 23.79 0.12
N ALA A 38 -1.29 24.90 0.61
CA ALA A 38 -0.82 26.23 0.22
C ALA A 38 0.69 26.43 0.46
N ARG A 39 1.21 25.90 1.59
CA ARG A 39 2.65 25.89 1.88
C ARG A 39 3.41 25.00 0.89
N ALA A 40 2.92 23.79 0.61
CA ALA A 40 3.54 22.86 -0.34
C ALA A 40 3.65 23.47 -1.76
N TRP A 41 2.56 24.07 -2.25
CA TRP A 41 2.52 24.75 -3.55
C TRP A 41 3.49 25.92 -3.62
N SER A 42 3.55 26.73 -2.55
CA SER A 42 4.47 27.87 -2.46
C SER A 42 5.93 27.43 -2.42
N ALA A 43 6.21 26.22 -1.91
CA ALA A 43 7.54 25.63 -1.87
C ALA A 43 7.96 24.96 -3.21
N GLY A 44 7.08 24.86 -4.20
CA GLY A 44 7.37 24.25 -5.51
C GLY A 44 7.01 22.77 -5.64
N VAL A 45 6.22 22.22 -4.69
CA VAL A 45 5.56 20.93 -4.90
C VAL A 45 4.53 21.11 -6.03
N ASP A 46 4.60 20.26 -7.03
CA ASP A 46 3.72 20.30 -8.21
C ASP A 46 2.60 19.27 -8.09
N ARG A 47 2.88 18.10 -7.50
CA ARG A 47 1.95 16.97 -7.37
C ARG A 47 2.16 16.26 -6.03
N ILE A 48 1.08 15.70 -5.48
CA ILE A 48 1.11 14.91 -4.24
C ILE A 48 0.30 13.63 -4.44
N ILE A 49 0.82 12.51 -3.93
CA ILE A 49 0.11 11.24 -3.85
C ILE A 49 -0.22 10.95 -2.37
N VAL A 50 -1.51 10.86 -2.06
CA VAL A 50 -2.03 10.54 -0.73
C VAL A 50 -2.06 9.02 -0.54
N THR A 51 -1.38 8.54 0.48
CA THR A 51 -1.24 7.11 0.77
C THR A 51 -2.50 6.57 1.47
N GLY A 52 -3.04 5.47 0.93
CA GLY A 52 -4.05 4.64 1.58
C GLY A 52 -3.41 3.35 2.11
N GLY A 53 -3.62 3.02 3.39
CA GLY A 53 -3.08 1.82 4.02
C GLY A 53 -4.15 0.80 4.46
N SER A 54 -5.42 1.07 4.19
CA SER A 54 -6.59 0.25 4.49
C SER A 54 -7.70 0.57 3.48
N LEU A 55 -8.76 -0.24 3.41
CA LEU A 55 -9.91 0.10 2.56
C LEU A 55 -10.53 1.44 2.98
N GLN A 56 -10.66 1.67 4.29
CA GLN A 56 -11.22 2.90 4.83
C GLN A 56 -10.31 4.11 4.55
N GLU A 57 -9.00 4.01 4.81
CA GLU A 57 -8.07 5.10 4.50
C GLU A 57 -7.96 5.35 3.00
N SER A 58 -8.07 4.32 2.16
CA SER A 58 -8.07 4.48 0.71
C SER A 58 -9.28 5.29 0.23
N LYS A 59 -10.46 5.10 0.85
CA LYS A 59 -11.65 5.93 0.58
C LYS A 59 -11.43 7.38 0.99
N GLU A 60 -10.84 7.60 2.17
CA GLU A 60 -10.50 8.95 2.64
C GLU A 60 -9.44 9.61 1.74
N ALA A 61 -8.42 8.88 1.32
CA ALA A 61 -7.38 9.35 0.41
C ALA A 61 -7.95 9.74 -0.96
N LEU A 62 -8.88 8.95 -1.52
CA LEU A 62 -9.58 9.29 -2.75
C LEU A 62 -10.42 10.58 -2.59
N ALA A 63 -11.17 10.68 -1.49
CA ALA A 63 -11.96 11.88 -1.21
C ALA A 63 -11.08 13.13 -1.09
N ILE A 64 -9.91 13.04 -0.44
CA ILE A 64 -8.93 14.13 -0.38
C ILE A 64 -8.37 14.42 -1.76
N ALA A 65 -8.01 13.40 -2.54
CA ALA A 65 -7.45 13.56 -3.88
C ALA A 65 -8.40 14.28 -4.85
N GLU A 66 -9.71 14.12 -4.69
CA GLU A 66 -10.73 14.80 -5.48
C GLU A 66 -10.81 16.32 -5.23
N THR A 67 -10.28 16.81 -4.11
CA THR A 67 -10.38 18.23 -3.74
C THR A 67 -9.49 19.17 -4.55
N ASP A 68 -8.42 18.66 -5.19
CA ASP A 68 -7.50 19.46 -6.01
C ASP A 68 -6.94 18.62 -7.16
N GLY A 69 -6.84 19.20 -8.36
CA GLY A 69 -6.34 18.54 -9.57
C GLY A 69 -4.89 18.03 -9.50
N ARG A 70 -4.10 18.52 -8.53
CA ARG A 70 -2.71 18.12 -8.30
C ARG A 70 -2.55 16.99 -7.29
N LEU A 71 -3.65 16.54 -6.69
CA LEU A 71 -3.68 15.45 -5.75
C LEU A 71 -4.12 14.14 -6.42
N PHE A 72 -3.43 13.08 -6.04
CA PHE A 72 -3.64 11.70 -6.45
C PHE A 72 -3.62 10.82 -5.20
N CYS A 73 -3.94 9.55 -5.32
CA CYS A 73 -3.88 8.62 -4.20
C CYS A 73 -3.49 7.21 -4.61
N THR A 74 -3.25 6.39 -3.59
CA THR A 74 -3.07 4.95 -3.71
C THR A 74 -4.29 4.22 -3.14
N VAL A 75 -4.51 2.97 -3.56
CA VAL A 75 -5.47 2.05 -2.95
C VAL A 75 -4.76 0.76 -2.58
N GLY A 76 -4.86 0.34 -1.32
CA GLY A 76 -4.14 -0.84 -0.83
C GLY A 76 -4.35 -1.11 0.66
N VAL A 77 -3.66 -2.14 1.13
CA VAL A 77 -3.64 -2.56 2.54
C VAL A 77 -2.19 -2.70 2.99
N HIS A 78 -1.82 -1.91 3.99
CA HIS A 78 -0.49 -1.88 4.59
C HIS A 78 -0.21 -3.22 5.31
N PRO A 79 1.03 -3.74 5.32
CA PRO A 79 1.38 -5.02 5.96
C PRO A 79 0.83 -5.17 7.37
N THR A 80 0.86 -4.10 8.17
CA THR A 80 0.39 -4.12 9.56
C THR A 80 -1.13 -4.26 9.71
N ARG A 81 -1.90 -4.09 8.64
CA ARG A 81 -3.37 -4.14 8.65
C ARG A 81 -3.93 -5.39 8.02
N CYS A 82 -3.12 -6.22 7.35
CA CYS A 82 -3.61 -7.38 6.59
C CYS A 82 -4.41 -8.35 7.47
N LYS A 83 -3.98 -8.63 8.71
CA LYS A 83 -4.70 -9.50 9.64
C LYS A 83 -6.12 -8.99 9.91
N VAL A 84 -6.26 -7.71 10.25
CA VAL A 84 -7.56 -7.11 10.55
C VAL A 84 -8.45 -7.06 9.31
N GLU A 85 -7.89 -6.64 8.18
CA GLU A 85 -8.64 -6.41 6.93
C GLU A 85 -9.08 -7.70 6.24
N PHE A 86 -8.28 -8.78 6.31
CA PHE A 86 -8.55 -10.02 5.59
C PHE A 86 -8.96 -11.21 6.47
N GLU A 87 -8.45 -11.35 7.70
CA GLU A 87 -8.81 -12.50 8.54
C GLU A 87 -9.94 -12.17 9.52
N GLU A 88 -9.88 -11.00 10.15
CA GLU A 88 -10.83 -10.61 11.19
C GLU A 88 -12.11 -9.96 10.62
N SER A 89 -12.10 -9.55 9.35
CA SER A 89 -13.24 -8.90 8.69
C SER A 89 -14.39 -9.86 8.35
N GLY A 90 -14.14 -11.17 8.36
CA GLY A 90 -15.14 -12.22 8.14
C GLY A 90 -15.43 -12.56 6.68
N ASP A 91 -15.08 -11.69 5.73
CA ASP A 91 -15.21 -11.93 4.28
C ASP A 91 -14.04 -11.29 3.48
N PRO A 92 -12.87 -11.94 3.45
CA PRO A 92 -11.70 -11.44 2.72
C PRO A 92 -11.92 -11.24 1.22
N GLU A 93 -12.78 -12.04 0.59
CA GLU A 93 -13.07 -11.91 -0.85
C GLU A 93 -13.89 -10.64 -1.11
N GLN A 94 -14.96 -10.41 -0.34
CA GLN A 94 -15.73 -9.17 -0.43
C GLN A 94 -14.85 -7.95 -0.15
N HIS A 95 -13.96 -8.03 0.85
CA HIS A 95 -13.02 -6.96 1.15
C HIS A 95 -12.08 -6.67 -0.04
N PHE A 96 -11.53 -7.71 -0.66
CA PHE A 96 -10.68 -7.57 -1.84
C PHE A 96 -11.44 -6.96 -3.02
N GLN A 97 -12.67 -7.42 -3.30
CA GLN A 97 -13.52 -6.84 -4.35
C GLN A 97 -13.85 -5.36 -4.10
N ALA A 98 -14.00 -4.95 -2.84
CA ALA A 98 -14.20 -3.55 -2.48
C ALA A 98 -12.95 -2.69 -2.78
N LEU A 99 -11.74 -3.21 -2.51
CA LEU A 99 -10.48 -2.54 -2.90
C LEU A 99 -10.35 -2.41 -4.41
N VAL A 100 -10.65 -3.48 -5.16
CA VAL A 100 -10.62 -3.46 -6.63
C VAL A 100 -11.62 -2.46 -7.19
N SER A 101 -12.84 -2.44 -6.66
CA SER A 101 -13.89 -1.50 -7.08
C SER A 101 -13.47 -0.05 -6.83
N LEU A 102 -12.91 0.25 -5.66
CA LEU A 102 -12.42 1.59 -5.31
C LEU A 102 -11.25 2.01 -6.20
N ALA A 103 -10.32 1.10 -6.48
CA ALA A 103 -9.21 1.38 -7.40
C ALA A 103 -9.71 1.69 -8.82
N GLN A 104 -10.67 0.90 -9.33
CA GLN A 104 -11.28 1.14 -10.64
C GLN A 104 -12.01 2.48 -10.70
N GLU A 105 -12.79 2.82 -9.68
CA GLU A 105 -13.45 4.12 -9.56
C GLU A 105 -12.43 5.26 -9.59
N GLY A 106 -11.39 5.17 -8.76
CA GLY A 106 -10.36 6.19 -8.66
C GLY A 106 -9.53 6.32 -9.95
N ILE A 107 -9.31 5.23 -10.69
CA ILE A 107 -8.67 5.25 -12.01
C ILE A 107 -9.56 5.99 -13.02
N GLN A 108 -10.86 5.70 -13.05
CA GLN A 108 -11.82 6.39 -13.93
C GLN A 108 -11.88 7.90 -13.64
N LYS A 109 -11.72 8.29 -12.38
CA LYS A 109 -11.63 9.69 -11.94
C LYS A 109 -10.25 10.33 -12.20
N GLY A 110 -9.26 9.55 -12.63
CA GLY A 110 -7.88 10.02 -12.83
C GLY A 110 -7.13 10.34 -11.54
N LYS A 111 -7.54 9.74 -10.41
CA LYS A 111 -7.02 10.02 -9.06
C LYS A 111 -6.18 8.90 -8.47
N VAL A 112 -6.51 7.64 -8.75
CA VAL A 112 -5.70 6.51 -8.28
C VAL A 112 -4.57 6.24 -9.28
N VAL A 113 -3.33 6.32 -8.80
CA VAL A 113 -2.12 6.19 -9.64
C VAL A 113 -1.21 5.04 -9.24
N ALA A 114 -1.48 4.39 -8.10
CA ALA A 114 -0.74 3.22 -7.63
C ALA A 114 -1.63 2.29 -6.78
N ILE A 115 -1.29 1.01 -6.79
CA ILE A 115 -1.78 0.04 -5.81
C ILE A 115 -0.79 0.02 -4.65
N GLY A 116 -1.28 0.24 -3.44
CA GLY A 116 -0.47 0.39 -2.23
C GLY A 116 -1.13 1.32 -1.22
N GLU A 117 -0.55 1.52 -0.05
CA GLU A 117 0.71 0.92 0.39
C GLU A 117 0.52 -0.57 0.71
N CYS A 118 1.38 -1.42 0.17
CA CYS A 118 1.40 -2.86 0.42
C CYS A 118 2.85 -3.34 0.39
N GLY A 119 3.15 -4.43 1.10
CA GLY A 119 4.52 -4.92 1.23
C GLY A 119 4.70 -5.77 2.47
N LEU A 120 5.91 -5.77 3.01
CA LEU A 120 6.30 -6.52 4.20
C LEU A 120 6.91 -5.56 5.23
N ASP A 121 6.54 -5.74 6.49
CA ASP A 121 7.09 -5.02 7.64
C ASP A 121 7.30 -6.01 8.80
N TYR A 122 8.52 -6.54 8.88
CA TYR A 122 8.91 -7.53 9.88
C TYR A 122 9.32 -6.90 11.22
N ASP A 123 9.38 -5.57 11.31
CA ASP A 123 9.54 -4.85 12.58
C ASP A 123 8.17 -4.64 13.28
N ARG A 124 7.09 -5.10 12.67
CA ARG A 124 5.71 -4.86 13.10
C ARG A 124 4.87 -6.14 13.19
N LEU A 125 5.50 -7.28 13.43
CA LEU A 125 4.84 -8.59 13.52
C LEU A 125 3.76 -8.67 14.62
N GLN A 126 3.83 -7.82 15.65
CA GLN A 126 2.80 -7.69 16.67
C GLN A 126 1.44 -7.22 16.12
N PHE A 127 1.42 -6.58 14.95
CA PHE A 127 0.19 -6.16 14.28
C PHE A 127 -0.28 -7.18 13.24
N CYS A 128 0.65 -7.79 12.51
CA CYS A 128 0.34 -8.76 11.47
C CYS A 128 1.50 -9.76 11.30
N PRO A 129 1.28 -11.07 11.55
CA PRO A 129 2.22 -12.14 11.25
C PRO A 129 2.75 -12.15 9.82
N ALA A 130 3.99 -12.62 9.63
CA ALA A 130 4.72 -12.55 8.36
C ALA A 130 4.03 -13.34 7.23
N ASP A 131 3.44 -14.50 7.53
CA ASP A 131 2.72 -15.35 6.60
C ASP A 131 1.49 -14.65 6.00
N ILE A 132 0.75 -13.90 6.82
CA ILE A 132 -0.41 -13.11 6.36
C ILE A 132 0.04 -11.95 5.48
N GLN A 133 1.11 -11.24 5.86
CA GLN A 133 1.69 -10.17 5.04
C GLN A 133 2.14 -10.70 3.67
N MET A 134 2.86 -11.83 3.65
CA MET A 134 3.32 -12.48 2.42
C MET A 134 2.17 -12.91 1.53
N LYS A 135 1.13 -13.55 2.09
CA LYS A 135 -0.06 -13.96 1.34
C LYS A 135 -0.70 -12.75 0.63
N GLN A 136 -0.84 -11.63 1.32
CA GLN A 136 -1.43 -10.42 0.76
C GLN A 136 -0.63 -9.88 -0.44
N VAL A 137 0.70 -9.83 -0.35
CA VAL A 137 1.55 -9.37 -1.46
C VAL A 137 1.39 -10.28 -2.67
N LEU A 138 1.33 -11.60 -2.47
CA LEU A 138 1.11 -12.57 -3.55
C LEU A 138 -0.24 -12.36 -4.23
N ASP A 139 -1.30 -12.20 -3.44
CA ASP A 139 -2.67 -11.99 -3.95
C ASP A 139 -2.76 -10.70 -4.78
N VAL A 140 -2.12 -9.61 -4.33
CA VAL A 140 -2.08 -8.34 -5.09
C VAL A 140 -1.31 -8.49 -6.40
N VAL A 141 -0.11 -9.10 -6.38
CA VAL A 141 0.68 -9.30 -7.59
C VAL A 141 -0.07 -10.20 -8.57
N ALA A 142 -0.64 -11.29 -8.08
CA ALA A 142 -1.44 -12.22 -8.86
C ALA A 142 -2.63 -11.54 -9.53
N GLY A 143 -3.43 -10.81 -8.74
CA GLY A 143 -4.58 -10.05 -9.23
C GLY A 143 -4.20 -8.99 -10.27
N SER A 144 -3.09 -8.26 -10.06
CA SER A 144 -2.62 -7.23 -11.00
C SER A 144 -2.10 -7.80 -12.33
N LYS A 145 -1.72 -9.09 -12.36
CA LYS A 145 -1.15 -9.77 -13.53
C LYS A 145 -2.06 -10.83 -14.14
N GLY A 146 -3.22 -11.09 -13.54
CA GLY A 146 -4.12 -12.17 -13.96
C GLY A 146 -3.51 -13.57 -13.78
N ILE A 147 -2.68 -13.77 -12.76
CA ILE A 147 -2.01 -15.04 -12.47
C ILE A 147 -2.87 -15.84 -11.48
N GLY A 148 -3.23 -17.07 -11.82
CA GLY A 148 -3.97 -17.96 -10.91
C GLY A 148 -3.11 -18.92 -10.08
N ASP A 149 -1.84 -19.10 -10.46
CA ASP A 149 -0.90 -20.03 -9.81
C ASP A 149 -0.03 -19.28 -8.80
N LEU A 150 -0.53 -19.18 -7.56
CA LEU A 150 0.13 -18.46 -6.47
C LEU A 150 1.42 -19.15 -5.99
N GLU A 151 1.49 -20.47 -6.06
CA GLU A 151 2.68 -21.23 -5.64
C GLU A 151 3.85 -20.97 -6.58
N ARG A 152 3.60 -21.01 -7.90
CA ARG A 152 4.62 -20.65 -8.87
C ARG A 152 5.01 -19.18 -8.75
N LEU A 153 4.04 -18.29 -8.52
CA LEU A 153 4.31 -16.87 -8.35
C LEU A 153 5.20 -16.61 -7.12
N SER A 154 4.93 -17.27 -5.99
CA SER A 154 5.72 -17.13 -4.78
C SER A 154 7.16 -17.62 -4.98
N LYS A 155 7.34 -18.78 -5.62
CA LYS A 155 8.66 -19.30 -6.02
C LYS A 155 9.42 -18.32 -6.92
N VAL A 156 8.76 -17.78 -7.93
CA VAL A 156 9.37 -16.80 -8.86
C VAL A 156 9.76 -15.52 -8.14
N LEU A 157 8.88 -14.97 -7.29
CA LEU A 157 9.15 -13.75 -6.54
C LEU A 157 10.29 -13.95 -5.54
N TYR A 158 10.29 -15.08 -4.82
CA TYR A 158 11.37 -15.45 -3.91
C TYR A 158 12.70 -15.54 -4.64
N HIS A 159 12.79 -16.36 -5.69
CA HIS A 159 14.03 -16.51 -6.46
C HIS A 159 14.53 -15.20 -7.06
N ASN A 160 13.64 -14.39 -7.63
CA ASN A 160 14.01 -13.10 -8.19
C ASN A 160 14.50 -12.13 -7.10
N THR A 161 13.85 -12.12 -5.93
CA THR A 161 14.24 -11.28 -4.80
C THR A 161 15.61 -11.67 -4.28
N CYS A 162 15.82 -12.97 -4.00
CA CYS A 162 17.12 -13.46 -3.56
C CYS A 162 18.19 -13.19 -4.62
N ARG A 163 17.93 -13.44 -5.91
CA ARG A 163 18.90 -13.17 -6.97
C ARG A 163 19.34 -11.70 -7.04
N VAL A 164 18.44 -10.75 -6.76
CA VAL A 164 18.73 -9.32 -6.86
C VAL A 164 19.31 -8.76 -5.56
N PHE A 165 18.75 -9.12 -4.42
CA PHE A 165 19.03 -8.48 -3.13
C PHE A 165 19.80 -9.36 -2.15
N PHE A 166 19.64 -10.69 -2.24
CA PHE A 166 20.23 -11.66 -1.31
C PHE A 166 20.86 -12.84 -2.07
N PRO A 167 21.83 -12.59 -2.96
CA PRO A 167 22.32 -13.62 -3.88
C PRO A 167 23.00 -14.79 -3.16
N SER A 168 23.47 -14.58 -1.92
CA SER A 168 24.01 -15.62 -1.03
C SER A 168 22.96 -16.60 -0.50
N ASP A 169 21.69 -16.20 -0.48
CA ASP A 169 20.63 -16.99 0.16
C ASP A 169 20.02 -18.01 -0.81
N LEU A 170 20.40 -17.95 -2.09
CA LEU A 170 20.03 -18.93 -3.11
C LEU A 170 20.76 -20.27 -2.98
N ASP A 171 21.79 -20.35 -2.12
CA ASP A 171 22.55 -21.60 -1.96
C ASP A 171 21.81 -22.60 -1.04
N THR A 172 21.15 -23.56 -1.69
CA THR A 172 20.79 -24.92 -1.24
C THR A 172 19.67 -25.11 -0.20
N ALA A 173 19.46 -24.20 0.75
CA ALA A 173 18.50 -24.45 1.85
C ALA A 173 17.03 -24.17 1.46
N ALA A 174 16.78 -23.11 0.69
CA ALA A 174 15.44 -22.73 0.28
C ALA A 174 14.86 -23.64 -0.81
N ASP A 175 15.70 -24.05 -1.77
CA ASP A 175 15.33 -25.01 -2.81
C ASP A 175 14.94 -26.37 -2.22
N ALA A 176 15.70 -26.85 -1.22
CA ALA A 176 15.39 -28.10 -0.52
C ALA A 176 14.04 -28.06 0.22
N LEU A 177 13.66 -26.91 0.81
CA LEU A 177 12.36 -26.72 1.46
C LEU A 177 11.22 -26.66 0.44
N LEU A 178 11.44 -25.99 -0.70
CA LEU A 178 10.46 -25.87 -1.78
C LEU A 178 10.23 -27.19 -2.56
N GLU A 179 11.25 -28.05 -2.63
CA GLU A 179 11.15 -29.40 -3.21
C GLU A 179 10.49 -30.41 -2.24
N SER A 180 10.66 -30.22 -0.92
CA SER A 180 10.10 -31.14 0.09
C SER A 180 8.57 -31.08 0.23
N GLY A 181 7.91 -30.02 -0.27
CA GLY A 181 6.45 -29.84 -0.23
C GLY A 181 5.66 -30.73 -1.20
N HIS A 182 6.31 -31.61 -1.97
CA HIS A 182 5.66 -32.53 -2.93
C HIS A 182 5.43 -33.96 -2.41
N ASN A 183 5.58 -34.22 -1.11
CA ASN A 183 5.25 -35.53 -0.53
C ASN A 183 4.30 -35.41 0.67
N VAL A 184 3.01 -35.25 0.39
CA VAL A 184 1.96 -35.83 1.23
C VAL A 184 1.00 -36.55 0.27
N GLN A 185 1.12 -37.87 0.24
CA GLN A 185 0.11 -38.78 -0.30
C GLN A 185 -1.11 -38.82 0.61
#